data_AF-A0A842SLF5-F1
#
_entry.id   AF-A0A842SLF5-F1
#
_cell.length_a   1.000
_cell.length_b   1.000
_cell.length_c   1.000
_cell.angle_alpha   90.00
_cell.angle_beta   90.00
_cell.angle_gamma   90.00
#
_symmetry.space_group_name_H-M   'P 1'
#
loop_
_entity.id
_entity.type
_entity.pdbx_description
1 polymer ?
#
loop_
_entity_poly.entity_id
_entity_poly.type
_entity_poly.pdbx_seq_one_letter_code
_entity_poly.pdbx_strand_id
1 'polypeptide(L)' 'MHPYSKEFVFLEDIIEELRKDGVVWKNYLSFSDSYKRIRIAYIGAARKRPDEFEKRLENFIKNTRSNKTIGFGGIEKYY' A
#
# COMPACT_ATOMS: atom_id res chain seq x y z
N MET A 1 -19.57 0.85 -22.97
CA MET A 1 -18.27 1.39 -22.55
C MET A 1 -18.26 1.33 -21.02
N HIS A 2 -17.55 0.37 -20.42
CA HIS A 2 -17.64 0.11 -18.98
C HIS A 2 -16.89 1.18 -18.17
N PRO A 3 -17.48 1.76 -17.11
CA PRO A 3 -16.84 2.76 -16.26
C PRO A 3 -15.86 2.08 -15.28
N TYR A 4 -14.76 1.51 -15.79
CA TYR A 4 -13.73 0.86 -14.97
C TYR A 4 -12.45 1.70 -14.80
N SER A 5 -12.40 2.90 -15.39
CA SER A 5 -11.17 3.68 -15.49
C SER A 5 -10.90 4.59 -14.29
N LYS A 6 -11.90 4.94 -13.47
CA LYS A 6 -11.66 5.84 -12.32
C LYS A 6 -10.91 5.18 -11.18
N GLU A 7 -11.24 3.95 -10.82
CA GLU A 7 -10.54 3.27 -9.72
C GLU A 7 -9.10 2.95 -10.10
N PHE A 8 -8.84 2.60 -11.36
CA PHE A 8 -7.51 2.20 -11.82
C PHE A 8 -6.47 3.34 -11.73
N VAL A 9 -6.86 4.58 -12.07
CA VAL A 9 -5.98 5.76 -11.98
C VAL A 9 -5.54 6.06 -10.54
N PHE A 10 -6.41 5.83 -9.54
CA PHE A 10 -6.08 6.02 -8.12
C PHE A 10 -5.30 4.87 -7.48
N LEU A 11 -5.15 3.75 -8.18
CA LEU A 11 -4.29 2.66 -7.76
C LEU A 11 -2.91 2.84 -8.41
N GLU A 12 -2.87 3.33 -9.65
CA GLU A 12 -1.64 3.60 -10.40
C GLU A 12 -0.71 4.56 -9.67
N ASP A 13 -1.20 5.67 -9.13
CA ASP A 13 -0.36 6.63 -8.40
C ASP A 13 0.26 6.03 -7.13
N ILE A 14 -0.43 5.12 -6.41
CA ILE A 14 0.17 4.37 -5.29
C ILE A 14 1.31 3.48 -5.83
N ILE A 15 1.10 2.82 -6.96
CA ILE A 15 2.12 1.98 -7.60
C ILE A 15 3.32 2.81 -8.09
N GLU A 16 3.07 3.99 -8.63
CA GLU A 16 4.11 4.93 -9.06
C GLU A 16 4.98 5.37 -7.88
N GLU A 17 4.38 5.72 -6.74
CA GLU A 17 5.14 6.05 -5.52
C GLU A 17 6.02 4.88 -5.05
N LEU A 18 5.53 3.64 -5.12
CA LEU A 18 6.33 2.46 -4.78
C LEU A 18 7.50 2.23 -5.74
N ARG A 19 7.32 2.53 -7.03
CA ARG A 19 8.35 2.35 -8.07
C ARG A 19 9.50 3.34 -7.96
N LYS A 20 9.30 4.50 -7.31
CA LYS A 20 10.36 5.51 -7.09
C LYS A 20 11.53 4.96 -6.27
N ASP A 21 11.30 3.96 -5.43
CA ASP A 21 12.33 3.28 -4.65
C ASP A 21 12.47 1.83 -5.12
N GLY A 22 13.62 1.51 -5.74
CA GLY A 22 13.88 0.18 -6.28
C GLY A 22 13.87 -0.94 -5.23
N VAL A 23 14.23 -0.65 -3.98
CA VAL A 23 14.18 -1.62 -2.87
C VAL A 23 12.74 -1.88 -2.47
N VAL A 24 11.95 -0.81 -2.32
CA VAL A 24 10.51 -0.91 -2.03
C VAL A 24 9.81 -1.68 -3.14
N TRP A 25 10.08 -1.36 -4.40
CA TRP A 25 9.49 -2.04 -5.56
C TRP A 25 9.81 -3.54 -5.59
N LYS A 26 11.07 -3.91 -5.37
CA LYS A 26 11.50 -5.31 -5.31
C LYS A 26 10.79 -6.08 -4.19
N ASN A 27 10.73 -5.51 -2.99
CA ASN A 27 10.06 -6.15 -1.85
C ASN A 27 8.55 -6.23 -2.07
N TYR A 28 7.93 -5.16 -2.59
CA TYR A 28 6.52 -5.15 -2.95
C TYR A 28 6.16 -6.29 -3.91
N LEU A 29 6.94 -6.47 -4.99
CA LEU A 29 6.74 -7.54 -5.96
C LEU A 29 6.80 -8.93 -5.33
N SER A 30 7.61 -9.11 -4.28
CA SER A 30 7.77 -10.38 -3.57
C SER A 30 6.57 -10.78 -2.70
N PHE A 31 5.71 -9.83 -2.34
CA PHE A 31 4.52 -10.12 -1.53
C PHE A 31 3.43 -10.85 -2.32
N SER A 32 2.55 -11.55 -1.61
CA SER A 32 1.41 -12.24 -2.23
C SER A 32 0.44 -11.25 -2.86
N ASP A 33 -0.21 -11.64 -3.95
CA ASP A 33 -1.15 -10.76 -4.65
C ASP A 33 -2.35 -10.37 -3.80
N SER A 34 -2.78 -11.26 -2.90
CA SER A 34 -3.84 -10.96 -1.94
C SER A 34 -3.41 -9.87 -0.95
N TYR A 35 -2.18 -9.94 -0.43
CA TYR A 35 -1.64 -8.89 0.44
C TYR A 35 -1.54 -7.55 -0.29
N LYS A 36 -1.00 -7.55 -1.51
CA LYS A 36 -0.91 -6.35 -2.36
C LYS A 36 -2.30 -5.72 -2.55
N ARG A 37 -3.30 -6.49 -3.01
CA ARG A 37 -4.66 -5.99 -3.23
C ARG A 37 -5.28 -5.39 -1.96
N ILE A 38 -5.19 -6.10 -0.83
CA ILE A 38 -5.75 -5.64 0.44
C ILE A 38 -5.08 -4.33 0.90
N ARG A 39 -3.76 -4.23 0.78
CA ARG A 39 -3.01 -3.04 1.23
C ARG A 39 -3.26 -1.83 0.35
N ILE A 40 -3.29 -2.02 -0.98
CA ILE A 40 -3.60 -0.94 -1.90
C ILE A 40 -5.06 -0.47 -1.69
N ALA A 41 -6.02 -1.38 -1.51
CA ALA A 41 -7.40 -1.00 -1.19
C ALA A 41 -7.53 -0.26 0.15
N TYR A 42 -6.79 -0.69 1.19
CA TYR A 42 -6.74 -0.02 2.49
C TYR A 42 -6.19 1.42 2.41
N ILE A 43 -5.14 1.63 1.60
CA ILE A 43 -4.57 2.96 1.36
C ILE A 43 -5.56 3.79 0.53
N GLY A 44 -6.08 3.25 -0.57
CA GLY A 44 -7.05 3.91 -1.45
C GLY A 44 -8.34 4.32 -0.74
N ALA A 45 -8.81 3.55 0.25
CA ALA A 45 -9.98 3.91 1.05
C ALA A 45 -9.80 5.21 1.86
N ALA A 46 -8.56 5.63 2.15
CA ALA A 46 -8.28 6.86 2.88
C ALA A 46 -8.25 8.13 2.00
N ARG A 47 -8.43 8.03 0.67
CA ARG A 47 -8.34 9.16 -0.27
C ARG A 47 -9.18 10.38 0.08
N LYS A 48 -10.34 10.18 0.71
CA LYS A 48 -11.21 11.28 1.15
C LYS A 48 -10.63 12.10 2.31
N ARG A 49 -9.48 11.67 2.86
CA ARG A 49 -8.75 12.27 3.97
C ARG A 49 -7.26 12.30 3.62
N PRO A 50 -6.77 13.37 2.95
CA PRO A 50 -5.40 13.45 2.44
C PRO A 50 -4.32 13.08 3.47
N ASP A 51 -4.41 13.61 4.70
CA ASP A 51 -3.45 13.36 5.77
C ASP A 51 -3.39 11.87 6.15
N GLU A 52 -4.54 11.20 6.22
CA GLU A 52 -4.61 9.77 6.52
C GLU A 52 -4.13 8.91 5.36
N PHE A 53 -4.39 9.35 4.12
CA PHE A 53 -3.88 8.69 2.93
C PHE A 53 -2.35 8.73 2.89
N GLU A 54 -1.77 9.91 3.06
CA GLU A 54 -0.31 10.12 3.07
C GLU A 54 0.34 9.29 4.17
N LYS A 55 -0.17 9.37 5.40
CA LYS A 55 0.32 8.57 6.53
C LYS A 55 0.29 7.07 6.28
N ARG A 56 -0.79 6.54 5.66
CA ARG A 56 -0.89 5.10 5.34
C ARG A 56 0.10 4.71 4.24
N LEU A 57 0.24 5.56 3.22
CA LEU A 57 1.17 5.34 2.12
C LEU A 57 2.62 5.35 2.59
N GLU A 58 3.03 6.37 3.35
CA GLU A 58 4.36 6.46 3.95
C GLU A 58 4.67 5.27 4.85
N ASN A 59 3.72 4.89 5.71
CA ASN A 59 3.89 3.72 6.57
C ASN A 59 4.06 2.44 5.72
N PHE A 60 3.30 2.30 4.64
CA PHE A 60 3.41 1.18 3.72
C PHE A 60 4.76 1.13 3.01
N ILE A 61 5.24 2.26 2.50
CA ILE A 61 6.57 2.40 1.90
C ILE A 61 7.67 2.04 2.91
N LYS A 62 7.62 2.61 4.13
CA LYS A 62 8.61 2.37 5.18
C LYS A 62 8.73 0.90 5.58
N ASN A 63 7.59 0.23 5.79
CA ASN A 63 7.56 -1.20 6.12
C ASN A 63 8.01 -2.06 4.94
N THR A 64 7.54 -1.76 3.73
CA THR A 64 7.91 -2.48 2.52
C THR A 64 9.42 -2.34 2.23
N ARG A 65 10.01 -1.17 2.46
CA ARG A 65 11.46 -0.95 2.35
C ARG A 65 12.25 -1.88 3.28
N SER A 66 11.71 -2.12 4.47
CA SER A 66 12.26 -3.04 5.48
C SER A 66 11.85 -4.51 5.25
N ASN A 67 11.18 -4.81 4.13
CA ASN A 67 10.59 -6.11 3.81
C ASN A 67 9.62 -6.64 4.89
N LYS A 68 8.90 -5.74 5.57
CA LYS A 68 7.91 -6.06 6.60
C LYS A 68 6.51 -5.89 6.06
N THR A 69 5.61 -6.79 6.44
CA THR A 69 4.18 -6.64 6.18
C THR A 69 3.52 -5.78 7.27
N ILE A 70 2.57 -4.93 6.88
CA ILE A 70 1.68 -4.25 7.81
C ILE A 70 0.53 -5.20 8.11
N GLY A 71 0.00 -5.16 9.34
CA GLY A 71 -1.22 -5.88 9.71
C GLY A 71 -1.04 -7.39 9.87
N PHE A 72 -0.36 -7.77 10.96
CA PHE A 72 -0.72 -8.81 11.93
C PHE A 72 0.22 -8.70 13.16
N GLY A 73 0.67 -7.48 13.50
CA GLY A 73 1.64 -7.20 14.57
C GLY A 73 1.08 -6.32 15.70
N GLY A 74 -0.25 -6.32 15.86
CA GLY A 74 -0.93 -5.65 16.98
C GLY A 74 -1.19 -6.55 18.18
N ILE A 75 -0.91 -7.86 18.06
CA ILE A 75 -1.18 -8.86 19.11
C ILE A 75 0.08 -9.20 19.92
N GLU A 76 1.26 -8.70 19.54
CA GLU A 76 2.50 -8.90 20.30
C GLU A 76 2.73 -7.82 21.38
N LYS A 77 1.76 -6.92 21.61
CA LYS A 77 1.79 -5.98 22.74
C LYS A 77 1.07 -6.49 24.00
N TYR A 78 0.58 -7.73 23.98
CA TYR A 78 -0.20 -8.33 25.07
C TYR A 78 0.25 -9.74 25.48
N TYR A 79 1.45 -10.17 25.12
CA TYR A 79 2.06 -11.41 25.62
C TYR A 79 3.48 -11.16 26.10
#